data_AF-A0A3A6CFV9-F1
#
_entry.id   AF-A0A3A6CFV9-F1
#
_cell.length_a   1.000
_cell.length_b   1.000
_cell.length_c   1.000
_cell.angle_alpha   90.00
_cell.angle_beta   90.00
_cell.angle_gamma   90.00
#
_symmetry.space_group_name_H-M   'P 1'
#
loop_
_entity.id
_entity.type
_entity.pdbx_description
1 polymer ?
#
loop_
_entity_poly.entity_id
_entity_poly.type
_entity_poly.pdbx_seq_one_letter_code
_entity_poly.pdbx_strand_id
1 'polypeptide(L)'
;KSTFFRLLAVRDEWFSDDLRKLDDDNVYRKLQGHWIIEMSEMMATANAKSIEEIKSFLSRQKEVYKIPYETHPADRPRQCVFGGTSNALDFLPLDRSGNRRFIPVMVYPEQAEVHILEDEAASRAYIEQIWAEAMEIYRSGRFKLAFSSAMQRYLKEHQRDFMPED
;
A
#
# COMPACT_ATOMS: atom_id res chain seq x y z
N LYS A 1 5.87 -10.01 -7.62
CA LYS A 1 4.88 -9.02 -7.11
C LYS A 1 5.62 -7.80 -6.54
N SER A 2 6.60 -7.97 -5.67
CA SER A 2 7.47 -6.89 -5.13
C SER A 2 8.16 -6.03 -6.20
N THR A 3 8.62 -6.63 -7.30
CA THR A 3 9.19 -5.90 -8.45
C THR A 3 8.29 -4.79 -8.96
N PHE A 4 6.97 -5.02 -8.99
CA PHE A 4 6.03 -4.00 -9.44
C PHE A 4 6.06 -2.76 -8.55
N PHE A 5 6.02 -2.93 -7.23
CA PHE A 5 6.08 -1.81 -6.29
C PHE A 5 7.42 -1.09 -6.32
N ARG A 6 8.53 -1.83 -6.45
CA ARG A 6 9.88 -1.27 -6.62
C ARG A 6 9.95 -0.35 -7.84
N LEU A 7 9.47 -0.81 -8.99
CA LEU A 7 9.50 -0.01 -10.21
C LEU A 7 8.48 1.14 -10.16
N LEU A 8 7.30 0.94 -9.57
CA LEU A 8 6.28 1.98 -9.40
C LEU A 8 6.77 3.15 -8.55
N ALA A 9 7.71 2.90 -7.62
CA ALA A 9 8.35 3.95 -6.83
C ALA A 9 9.26 4.86 -7.66
N VAL A 10 9.48 4.58 -8.96
CA VAL A 10 10.37 5.29 -9.90
C VAL A 10 11.84 5.13 -9.54
N ARG A 11 12.20 5.46 -8.29
CA ARG A 11 13.50 5.21 -7.71
C ARG A 11 13.42 4.10 -6.69
N ASP A 12 14.34 3.15 -6.80
CA ASP A 12 14.45 2.02 -5.89
C ASP A 12 14.63 2.48 -4.42
N GLU A 13 15.26 3.63 -4.17
CA GLU A 13 15.42 4.25 -2.84
C GLU A 13 14.11 4.73 -2.20
N TRP A 14 13.04 4.90 -2.98
CA TRP A 14 11.72 5.30 -2.47
C TRP A 14 10.81 4.09 -2.20
N PHE A 15 11.32 2.88 -2.41
CA PHE A 15 10.62 1.63 -2.13
C PHE A 15 11.21 0.94 -0.90
N SER A 16 10.35 0.34 -0.07
CA SER A 16 10.77 -0.51 1.04
C SER A 16 9.81 -1.68 1.23
N ASP A 17 10.34 -2.88 1.44
CA ASP A 17 9.61 -4.09 1.84
C ASP A 17 10.01 -4.58 3.26
N ASP A 18 10.79 -3.78 3.99
CA ASP A 18 11.33 -4.14 5.29
C ASP A 18 10.33 -3.93 6.45
N LEU A 19 9.06 -3.65 6.12
CA LEU A 19 7.98 -3.49 7.09
C LEU A 19 7.38 -4.86 7.47
N ARG A 20 8.11 -5.61 8.30
CA ARG A 20 7.69 -6.95 8.76
C ARG A 20 6.82 -6.93 10.02
N LYS A 21 6.98 -5.90 10.84
CA LYS A 21 6.37 -5.77 12.17
C LYS A 21 5.99 -4.33 12.45
N LEU A 22 4.74 -4.11 12.87
CA LEU A 22 4.22 -2.76 13.19
C LEU A 22 4.56 -2.30 14.61
N ASP A 23 4.95 -3.22 15.48
CA ASP A 23 5.30 -2.98 16.89
C ASP A 23 6.80 -2.65 17.11
N ASP A 24 7.59 -2.56 16.03
CA ASP A 24 8.99 -2.16 16.12
C ASP A 24 9.10 -0.64 16.41
N ASP A 25 9.82 -0.27 17.47
CA ASP A 25 10.09 1.12 17.83
C ASP A 25 10.79 1.92 16.69
N ASN A 26 11.43 1.21 15.76
CA ASN A 26 12.10 1.78 14.59
C ASN A 26 11.23 1.81 13.33
N VAL A 27 9.97 1.35 13.38
CA VAL A 27 9.07 1.29 12.23
C VAL A 27 9.03 2.62 11.47
N TYR A 28 8.99 3.74 12.20
CA TYR A 28 8.90 5.08 11.63
C TYR A 28 10.14 5.50 10.85
N ARG A 29 11.31 4.96 11.21
CA ARG A 29 12.56 5.19 10.46
C ARG A 29 12.53 4.46 9.13
N LYS A 30 11.93 3.26 9.11
CA LYS A 30 11.71 2.49 7.89
C LYS A 30 10.73 3.19 6.95
N LEU A 31 9.81 4.01 7.46
CA LEU A 31 8.90 4.79 6.61
C LEU A 31 9.58 6.02 5.99
N GLN A 32 10.58 6.59 6.65
CA GLN A 32 11.18 7.86 6.23
C GLN A 32 11.90 7.72 4.89
N GLY A 33 11.58 8.62 3.95
CA GLY A 33 12.20 8.65 2.62
C GLY A 33 11.57 7.69 1.60
N HIS A 34 10.69 6.79 2.04
CA HIS A 34 10.00 5.85 1.15
C HIS A 34 8.61 6.36 0.79
N TRP A 35 8.24 6.25 -0.47
CA TRP A 35 6.91 6.58 -0.99
C TRP A 35 6.01 5.36 -1.05
N ILE A 36 6.57 4.20 -1.36
CA ILE A 36 5.81 2.95 -1.49
C ILE A 36 6.40 1.93 -0.54
N ILE A 37 5.57 1.39 0.34
CA ILE A 37 5.98 0.41 1.32
C ILE A 37 5.19 -0.87 1.08
N GLU A 38 5.90 -1.93 0.73
CA GLU A 38 5.31 -3.26 0.65
C GLU A 38 5.21 -3.90 2.04
N MET A 39 4.02 -4.43 2.33
CA MET A 39 3.71 -5.19 3.53
C MET A 39 3.50 -6.64 3.11
N SER A 40 4.59 -7.36 2.87
CA SER A 40 4.55 -8.75 2.42
C SER A 40 3.91 -9.63 3.49
N GLU A 41 2.86 -10.39 3.13
CA GLU A 41 2.25 -11.46 3.94
C GLU A 41 1.60 -11.05 5.27
N MET A 42 1.69 -9.77 5.65
CA MET A 42 1.25 -9.28 6.95
C MET A 42 -0.28 -9.30 7.13
N MET A 43 -1.05 -9.30 6.04
CA MET A 43 -2.51 -9.37 6.10
C MET A 43 -3.04 -10.80 6.24
N ALA A 44 -2.38 -11.78 5.59
CA ALA A 44 -2.85 -13.17 5.55
C ALA A 44 -2.69 -13.91 6.90
N THR A 45 -1.87 -13.39 7.81
CA THR A 45 -1.59 -13.99 9.12
C THR A 45 -2.12 -13.16 10.30
N ALA A 46 -2.88 -12.10 10.01
CA ALA A 46 -3.33 -11.14 11.01
C ALA A 46 -4.54 -11.66 11.82
N ASN A 47 -4.36 -11.85 13.12
CA ASN A 47 -5.46 -12.08 14.06
C ASN A 47 -6.27 -10.80 14.35
N ALA A 48 -7.47 -10.93 14.93
CA ALA A 48 -8.39 -9.79 15.18
C ALA A 48 -7.72 -8.58 15.86
N LYS A 49 -6.81 -8.81 16.81
CA LYS A 49 -6.06 -7.75 17.51
C LYS A 49 -5.10 -7.02 16.56
N SER A 50 -4.32 -7.77 15.79
CA SER A 50 -3.39 -7.19 14.81
C SER A 50 -4.11 -6.43 13.69
N ILE A 51 -5.36 -6.81 13.36
CA ILE A 51 -6.18 -6.11 12.37
C ILE A 51 -6.54 -4.68 12.81
N GLU A 52 -6.89 -4.49 14.09
CA GLU A 52 -7.16 -3.15 14.63
C GLU A 52 -5.88 -2.30 14.63
N GLU A 53 -4.75 -2.90 14.98
CA GLU A 53 -3.43 -2.25 14.96
C GLU A 53 -3.05 -1.81 13.54
N ILE A 54 -3.24 -2.69 12.54
CA ILE A 54 -3.04 -2.38 11.11
C ILE A 54 -3.93 -1.21 10.68
N LYS A 55 -5.22 -1.25 10.99
CA LYS A 55 -6.16 -0.19 10.59
C LYS A 55 -5.80 1.14 11.23
N SER A 56 -5.41 1.10 12.50
CA SER A 56 -4.91 2.27 13.23
C SER A 56 -3.68 2.83 12.51
N PHE A 57 -2.68 1.98 12.25
CA PHE A 57 -1.44 2.34 11.57
C PHE A 57 -1.70 2.95 10.17
N LEU A 58 -2.50 2.30 9.33
CA LEU A 58 -2.87 2.80 7.99
C LEU A 58 -3.63 4.13 8.02
N SER A 59 -4.35 4.43 9.10
CA SER A 59 -5.15 5.67 9.22
C SER A 59 -4.37 6.86 9.77
N ARG A 60 -3.16 6.67 10.29
CA ARG A 60 -2.40 7.75 10.92
C ARG A 60 -1.94 8.75 9.85
N GLN A 61 -2.16 10.03 10.12
CA GLN A 61 -1.77 11.12 9.23
C GLN A 61 -0.35 11.64 9.48
N LYS A 62 0.17 11.42 10.69
CA LYS A 62 1.50 11.83 11.13
C LYS A 62 2.08 10.77 12.06
N GLU A 63 3.39 10.63 12.04
CA GLU A 63 4.14 9.84 13.02
C GLU A 63 4.78 10.77 14.04
N VAL A 64 4.83 10.31 15.29
CA VAL A 64 5.49 11.03 16.39
C VAL A 64 6.63 10.16 16.87
N TYR A 65 7.85 10.54 16.54
CA TYR A 65 9.03 9.77 16.95
C TYR A 65 10.25 10.66 17.15
N LYS A 66 11.21 10.12 17.89
CA LYS A 66 12.49 10.76 18.21
C LYS A 66 13.59 10.13 17.37
N ILE A 67 14.28 10.96 16.58
CA ILE A 67 15.50 10.54 15.89
C ILE A 67 16.63 10.40 16.94
N PRO A 68 17.64 9.53 16.76
CA PRO A 68 18.79 9.51 17.65
C PRO A 68 19.36 10.91 17.81
N TYR A 69 19.79 11.24 19.03
CA TYR A 69 20.40 12.54 19.36
C TYR A 69 19.45 13.76 19.33
N GLU A 70 18.18 13.62 18.93
CA GLU A 70 17.18 14.66 19.18
C GLU A 70 16.77 14.68 20.66
N THR A 71 16.48 15.86 21.21
CA THR A 71 16.00 15.98 22.60
C THR A 71 14.54 15.57 22.72
N HIS A 72 13.68 15.99 21.79
CA HIS A 72 12.23 15.79 21.84
C HIS A 72 11.71 15.04 20.60
N PRO A 73 10.67 14.20 20.75
CA PRO A 73 9.93 13.69 19.61
C PRO A 73 9.33 14.83 18.77
N ALA A 74 9.27 14.63 17.45
CA ALA A 74 8.67 15.58 16.53
C ALA A 74 7.57 14.92 15.69
N ASP A 75 6.56 15.71 15.35
CA ASP A 75 5.51 15.33 14.42
C ASP A 75 6.06 15.32 12.99
N ARG A 76 5.88 14.21 12.28
CA ARG A 76 6.28 14.05 10.88
C ARG A 76 5.10 13.55 10.03
N PRO A 77 4.62 14.31 9.04
CA PRO A 77 3.50 13.89 8.20
C PRO A 77 3.76 12.55 7.47
N ARG A 78 2.71 11.77 7.24
CA ARG A 78 2.79 10.58 6.39
C ARG A 78 3.13 10.99 4.95
N GLN A 79 4.11 10.33 4.34
CA GLN A 79 4.51 10.56 2.96
C GLN A 79 4.49 9.29 2.09
N CYS A 80 3.98 8.18 2.63
CA CYS A 80 4.00 6.87 1.99
C CYS A 80 2.59 6.28 1.80
N VAL A 81 2.48 5.40 0.81
CA VAL A 81 1.36 4.48 0.60
C VAL A 81 1.80 3.05 0.87
N PHE A 82 0.84 2.19 1.22
CA PHE A 82 1.10 0.79 1.56
C PHE A 82 0.52 -0.14 0.50
N GLY A 83 1.32 -1.10 0.05
CA GLY A 83 0.91 -2.17 -0.85
C GLY A 83 1.07 -3.53 -0.17
N GLY A 84 0.06 -4.38 -0.23
CA GLY A 84 0.16 -5.76 0.27
C GLY A 84 0.11 -6.73 -0.90
N THR A 85 0.90 -7.79 -0.83
CA THR A 85 0.80 -8.93 -1.76
C THR A 85 0.41 -10.17 -0.98
N SER A 86 -0.52 -10.94 -1.54
CA SER A 86 -0.94 -12.24 -1.00
C SER A 86 -1.05 -13.25 -2.14
N ASN A 87 -0.81 -14.51 -1.81
CA ASN A 87 -1.13 -15.66 -2.66
C ASN A 87 -2.45 -16.33 -2.23
N ALA A 88 -2.89 -16.10 -0.99
CA ALA A 88 -4.16 -16.54 -0.46
C ALA A 88 -5.25 -15.53 -0.84
N LEU A 89 -6.45 -16.02 -1.18
CA LEU A 89 -7.59 -15.18 -1.54
C LEU A 89 -8.28 -14.60 -0.29
N ASP A 90 -8.32 -15.35 0.79
CA ASP A 90 -8.94 -15.04 2.08
C ASP A 90 -8.08 -14.13 2.98
N PHE A 91 -7.41 -13.15 2.38
CA PHE A 91 -6.48 -12.28 3.11
C PHE A 91 -7.17 -11.11 3.83
N LEU A 92 -8.42 -10.78 3.49
CA LEU A 92 -9.11 -9.69 4.15
C LEU A 92 -9.66 -10.13 5.49
N PRO A 93 -9.46 -9.32 6.54
CA PRO A 93 -9.92 -9.70 7.85
C PRO A 93 -11.45 -9.73 7.95
N LEU A 94 -11.96 -10.69 8.73
CA LEU A 94 -13.35 -10.76 9.20
C LEU A 94 -13.62 -9.57 10.14
N ASP A 95 -14.00 -8.43 9.58
CA ASP A 95 -14.28 -7.22 10.34
C ASP A 95 -15.72 -6.73 10.18
N ARG A 96 -16.40 -6.60 11.31
CA ARG A 96 -17.75 -6.02 11.43
C ARG A 96 -17.78 -4.51 11.14
N SER A 97 -16.66 -3.79 11.31
CA SER A 97 -16.54 -2.35 11.01
C SER A 97 -16.29 -2.04 9.52
N GLY A 98 -15.96 -3.08 8.73
CA GLY A 98 -15.76 -3.02 7.28
C GLY A 98 -14.33 -2.75 6.82
N ASN A 99 -13.99 -3.24 5.62
CA ASN A 99 -12.64 -3.24 5.06
C ASN A 99 -12.32 -2.03 4.18
N ARG A 100 -12.89 -0.84 4.48
CA ARG A 100 -12.74 0.38 3.66
C ARG A 100 -11.31 0.91 3.44
N ARG A 101 -10.33 0.36 4.16
CA ARG A 101 -8.89 0.72 4.09
C ARG A 101 -8.09 -0.21 3.19
N PHE A 102 -8.73 -1.26 2.67
CA PHE A 102 -8.10 -2.26 1.83
C PHE A 102 -8.75 -2.22 0.45
N ILE A 103 -7.93 -2.13 -0.59
CA ILE A 103 -8.39 -2.11 -1.98
C ILE A 103 -7.84 -3.40 -2.60
N PRO A 104 -8.57 -4.52 -2.54
CA PRO A 104 -8.11 -5.76 -3.15
C PRO A 104 -8.07 -5.59 -4.68
N VAL A 105 -7.01 -6.10 -5.29
CA VAL A 105 -6.85 -6.16 -6.74
C VAL A 105 -6.48 -7.59 -7.09
N MET A 106 -7.39 -8.30 -7.76
CA MET A 106 -7.11 -9.64 -8.26
C MET A 106 -6.19 -9.55 -9.48
N VAL A 107 -5.13 -10.35 -9.50
CA VAL A 107 -4.17 -10.40 -10.59
C VAL A 107 -4.16 -11.80 -11.17
N TYR A 108 -4.23 -11.88 -12.50
CA TYR A 108 -4.27 -13.11 -13.29
C TYR A 108 -2.99 -13.22 -14.13
N PRO A 109 -1.93 -13.89 -13.64
CA PRO A 109 -0.64 -13.97 -14.33
C PRO A 109 -0.73 -14.56 -15.74
N GLU A 110 -1.68 -15.47 -15.97
CA GLU A 110 -1.93 -16.11 -17.26
C GLU A 110 -2.49 -15.16 -18.32
N GLN A 111 -3.02 -14.00 -17.90
CA GLN A 111 -3.51 -12.95 -18.81
C GLN A 111 -2.46 -11.87 -19.06
N ALA A 112 -1.25 -11.98 -18.47
CA ALA A 112 -0.20 -11.00 -18.66
C ALA A 112 0.40 -11.14 -20.06
N GLU A 113 0.22 -10.11 -20.89
CA GLU A 113 0.82 -10.03 -22.22
C GLU A 113 2.33 -9.75 -22.18
N VAL A 114 2.79 -9.08 -21.12
CA VAL A 114 4.18 -8.63 -20.97
C VAL A 114 4.66 -8.93 -19.56
N HIS A 115 5.88 -9.44 -19.44
CA HIS A 115 6.50 -9.66 -18.14
C HIS A 115 7.39 -8.47 -17.76
N ILE A 116 7.18 -7.90 -16.57
CA ILE A 116 7.85 -6.65 -16.12
C ILE A 116 9.39 -6.74 -16.02
N LEU A 117 9.95 -7.95 -16.03
CA LEU A 117 11.40 -8.21 -16.03
C LEU A 117 11.95 -8.63 -17.40
N GLU A 118 11.10 -8.80 -18.41
CA GLU A 118 11.54 -9.17 -19.76
C GLU A 118 12.34 -8.02 -20.40
N ASP A 119 11.82 -6.80 -20.27
CA ASP A 119 12.53 -5.57 -20.60
C ASP A 119 12.28 -4.53 -19.48
N GLU A 120 13.22 -4.44 -18.54
CA GLU A 120 13.11 -3.50 -17.42
C GLU A 120 13.18 -2.04 -17.90
N ALA A 121 13.92 -1.73 -18.97
CA ALA A 121 14.03 -0.38 -19.48
C ALA A 121 12.70 0.10 -20.08
N ALA A 122 12.05 -0.74 -20.89
CA ALA A 122 10.72 -0.48 -21.41
C ALA A 122 9.68 -0.37 -20.27
N SER A 123 9.76 -1.25 -19.27
CA SER A 123 8.87 -1.22 -18.10
C SER A 123 9.01 0.07 -17.29
N ARG A 124 10.24 0.55 -17.09
CA ARG A 124 10.52 1.82 -16.41
C ARG A 124 9.97 3.01 -17.20
N ALA A 125 10.21 3.06 -18.52
CA ALA A 125 9.66 4.12 -19.37
C ALA A 125 8.12 4.16 -19.34
N TYR A 126 7.47 3.00 -19.33
CA TYR A 126 6.02 2.91 -19.19
C TYR A 126 5.52 3.43 -17.84
N ILE A 127 6.21 3.09 -16.74
CA ILE A 127 5.87 3.59 -15.40
C ILE A 127 6.10 5.10 -15.29
N GLU A 128 7.17 5.63 -15.88
CA GLU A 128 7.40 7.07 -15.94
C GLU A 128 6.27 7.79 -16.67
N GLN A 129 5.75 7.21 -17.76
CA GLN A 129 4.59 7.73 -18.47
C GLN A 129 3.31 7.71 -17.61
N ILE A 130 3.07 6.65 -16.84
CA ILE A 130 1.96 6.60 -15.86
C ILE A 130 2.07 7.78 -14.87
N TRP A 131 3.27 8.03 -14.34
CA TRP A 131 3.49 9.16 -13.42
C TRP A 131 3.33 10.51 -14.10
N ALA A 132 3.71 10.64 -15.37
CA ALA A 132 3.47 11.86 -16.14
C ALA A 132 1.96 12.15 -16.26
N GLU A 133 1.14 11.15 -16.57
CA GLU A 133 -0.31 11.28 -16.64
C GLU A 133 -0.93 11.59 -15.27
N ALA A 134 -0.46 10.92 -14.21
CA ALA A 134 -0.89 11.20 -12.84
C ALA A 134 -0.56 12.65 -12.44
N MET A 135 0.61 13.16 -12.83
CA MET A 135 1.02 14.54 -12.60
C MET A 135 0.17 15.56 -13.37
N GLU A 136 -0.24 15.25 -14.59
CA GLU A 136 -1.17 16.11 -15.33
C GLU A 136 -2.55 16.17 -14.68
N ILE A 137 -3.08 15.02 -14.21
CA ILE A 137 -4.33 14.99 -13.44
C ILE A 137 -4.20 15.83 -12.16
N TYR A 138 -3.10 15.66 -11.42
CA TYR A 138 -2.83 16.43 -10.20
C TYR A 138 -2.75 17.94 -10.47
N ARG A 139 -1.96 18.36 -11.47
CA ARG A 139 -1.80 19.76 -11.88
C ARG A 139 -3.09 20.39 -12.37
N SER A 140 -3.97 19.61 -12.99
CA SER A 140 -5.28 20.10 -13.43
C SER A 140 -6.20 20.48 -12.27
N GLY A 141 -5.91 20.01 -11.04
CA GLY A 141 -6.78 20.19 -9.86
C GLY A 141 -8.09 19.41 -9.92
N ARG A 142 -8.38 18.70 -11.02
CA ARG A 142 -9.62 17.95 -11.25
C ARG A 142 -9.49 16.49 -10.81
N PHE A 143 -9.16 16.29 -9.54
CA PHE A 143 -9.07 14.95 -8.95
C PHE A 143 -9.83 14.87 -7.63
N LYS A 144 -10.23 13.65 -7.26
CA LYS A 144 -10.77 13.34 -5.94
C LYS A 144 -10.00 12.15 -5.40
N LEU A 145 -9.53 12.26 -4.16
CA LEU A 145 -8.87 11.16 -3.45
C LEU A 145 -9.89 10.19 -2.82
N ALA A 146 -11.18 10.44 -3.02
CA ALA A 146 -12.26 9.59 -2.56
C ALA A 146 -12.93 8.90 -3.76
N PHE A 147 -13.22 7.62 -3.60
CA PHE A 147 -14.03 6.87 -4.56
C PHE A 147 -15.45 7.43 -4.66
N SER A 148 -16.03 7.33 -5.86
CA SER A 148 -17.45 7.62 -6.07
C SER A 148 -18.33 6.66 -5.27
N SER A 149 -19.57 7.05 -4.96
CA SER A 149 -20.51 6.17 -4.24
C SER A 149 -20.76 4.84 -4.96
N ALA A 150 -20.71 4.83 -6.30
CA ALA A 150 -20.80 3.62 -7.11
C ALA A 150 -19.58 2.71 -6.91
N MET A 151 -18.37 3.28 -6.96
CA MET A 151 -17.13 2.54 -6.73
C MET A 151 -17.02 2.02 -5.29
N GLN A 152 -17.49 2.77 -4.30
CA GLN A 152 -17.55 2.31 -2.91
C GLN A 152 -18.48 1.09 -2.74
N ARG A 153 -19.62 1.08 -3.44
CA ARG A 153 -20.55 -0.06 -3.42
C ARG A 153 -19.92 -1.29 -4.07
N TYR A 154 -19.35 -1.11 -5.26
CA TYR A 154 -18.61 -2.16 -5.95
C TYR A 154 -17.49 -2.73 -5.08
N LEU A 155 -16.68 -1.87 -4.47
CA LEU A 155 -15.57 -2.30 -3.61
C LEU A 155 -16.07 -3.11 -2.41
N LYS A 156 -17.20 -2.72 -1.79
CA LYS A 156 -17.79 -3.47 -0.67
C LYS A 156 -18.25 -4.86 -1.07
N GLU A 157 -18.77 -5.02 -2.28
CA GLU A 157 -19.17 -6.31 -2.82
C GLU A 157 -17.93 -7.14 -3.17
N HIS A 158 -16.98 -6.56 -3.91
CA HIS A 158 -15.75 -7.23 -4.32
C HIS A 158 -14.88 -7.68 -3.12
N GLN A 159 -14.86 -6.92 -2.03
CA GLN A 159 -14.16 -7.30 -0.81
C GLN A 159 -14.67 -8.60 -0.19
N ARG A 160 -15.93 -9.00 -0.43
CA ARG A 160 -16.49 -10.25 0.11
C ARG A 160 -15.78 -11.47 -0.48
N ASP A 161 -15.33 -11.37 -1.73
CA ASP A 161 -14.63 -12.45 -2.44
C ASP A 161 -13.26 -12.78 -1.81
N PHE A 162 -12.74 -11.90 -0.95
CA PHE A 162 -11.43 -12.04 -0.29
C PHE A 162 -11.54 -12.21 1.23
N MET A 163 -12.75 -12.38 1.76
CA MET A 163 -12.98 -12.70 3.17
C MET A 163 -13.00 -14.22 3.36
N PRO A 164 -12.52 -14.75 4.51
CA PRO A 164 -12.68 -16.16 4.85
C PRO A 164 -14.16 -16.55 4.84
N GLU A 165 -14.45 -17.78 4.40
CA GLU A 165 -15.78 -18.38 4.59
C GLU A 165 -16.03 -18.61 6.10
N ASP A 166 -17.25 -18.34 6.57
CA ASP A 166 -17.69 -18.52 7.96
C ASP A 166 -17.65 -19.98 8.44
#